data_AF-J9E1F7-F1
#
_entry.id   AF-J9E1F7-F1
#
_cell.length_a   1.000
_cell.length_b   1.000
_cell.length_c   1.000
_cell.angle_alpha   90.00
_cell.angle_beta   90.00
_cell.angle_gamma   90.00
#
_symmetry.space_group_name_H-M   'P 1'
#
loop_
_entity.id
_entity.type
_entity.pdbx_description
1 polymer ?
#
loop_
_entity_poly.entity_id
_entity_poly.type
_entity_poly.pdbx_seq_one_letter_code
_entity_poly.pdbx_strand_id
1 'polypeptide(L)'
;MGSNFHCENEAVNFERKDEWMRYTINSHIDLQKVIVLNEAVEGSGAKIFKKWEDRLDRTIYVASDLDEELLFNVPFKGHVKITGLVLSGDLDGTHPSHIRLYKDRPS
;
A
#
# COMPACT_ATOMS: atom_id res chain seq x y z
N MET A 1 -9.44 8.35 27.26
CA MET A 1 -8.26 7.59 27.70
C MET A 1 -8.05 6.49 26.66
N GLY A 2 -7.54 6.77 25.46
CA GLY A 2 -6.14 7.11 25.20
C GLY A 2 -5.33 5.82 24.96
N SER A 3 -5.76 4.96 24.02
CA SER A 3 -5.01 3.76 23.65
C SER A 3 -3.96 4.11 22.60
N ASN A 4 -2.72 4.22 23.04
CA ASN A 4 -1.53 4.23 22.18
C ASN A 4 -1.43 2.87 21.47
N PHE A 5 -1.92 2.77 20.24
CA PHE A 5 -1.55 1.68 19.35
C PHE A 5 -0.24 2.06 18.67
N HIS A 6 0.85 1.65 19.32
CA HIS A 6 2.20 1.82 18.86
C HIS A 6 2.43 0.85 17.70
N CYS A 7 2.51 1.35 16.47
CA CYS A 7 2.81 0.55 15.29
C CYS A 7 4.33 0.29 15.24
N GLU A 8 4.85 -0.53 16.14
CA GLU A 8 6.24 -0.99 16.11
C GLU A 8 6.31 -2.46 15.66
N ASN A 9 6.92 -2.66 14.48
CA ASN A 9 7.62 -3.89 14.15
C ASN A 9 8.73 -3.56 13.15
N GLU A 10 9.97 -3.60 13.60
CA GLU A 10 11.14 -3.42 12.75
C GLU A 10 11.46 -4.72 12.00
N ALA A 11 11.42 -4.68 10.67
CA ALA A 11 11.94 -5.76 9.85
C ALA A 11 13.47 -5.86 10.02
N VAL A 12 13.92 -6.82 10.83
CA VAL A 12 15.32 -7.05 11.27
C VAL A 12 16.30 -7.51 10.18
N ASN A 13 15.88 -7.64 8.92
CA ASN A 13 16.78 -7.99 7.80
C ASN A 13 16.38 -7.27 6.51
N PHE A 14 16.60 -5.96 6.48
CA PHE A 14 16.54 -5.20 5.23
C PHE A 14 17.93 -5.17 4.61
N GLU A 15 18.15 -5.87 3.50
CA GLU A 15 19.31 -5.61 2.63
C GLU A 15 19.30 -4.12 2.28
N ARG A 16 20.25 -3.36 2.84
CA ARG A 16 20.37 -1.91 2.63
C ARG A 16 20.72 -1.65 1.16
N LYS A 17 19.71 -1.64 0.30
CA LYS A 17 19.81 -1.08 -1.05
C LYS A 17 19.89 0.44 -0.94
N ASP A 18 20.62 1.06 -1.85
CA ASP A 18 20.74 2.51 -1.93
C ASP A 18 19.35 3.16 -1.93
N GLU A 19 19.20 4.29 -1.25
CA GLU A 19 17.90 4.94 -1.02
C GLU A 19 17.13 5.23 -2.31
N TRP A 20 17.83 5.51 -3.41
CA TRP A 20 17.23 5.78 -4.71
C TRP A 20 16.54 4.55 -5.34
N MET A 21 16.95 3.33 -4.98
CA MET A 21 16.32 2.10 -5.49
C MET A 21 15.06 1.70 -4.72
N ARG A 22 14.85 2.24 -3.50
CA ARG A 22 13.78 1.79 -2.61
C ARG A 22 12.37 2.16 -3.08
N TYR A 23 12.24 3.06 -4.06
CA TYR A 23 10.96 3.69 -4.41
C TYR A 23 10.61 3.65 -5.90
N THR A 24 11.34 2.85 -6.69
CA THR A 24 11.10 2.74 -8.14
C THR A 24 9.93 1.82 -8.50
N ILE A 25 9.44 1.00 -7.56
CA ILE A 25 8.43 -0.02 -7.89
C ILE A 25 7.10 0.60 -8.34
N ASN A 26 6.76 1.80 -7.85
CA ASN A 26 5.52 2.47 -8.23
C ASN A 26 5.44 2.74 -9.75
N SER A 27 6.55 3.07 -10.40
CA SER A 27 6.56 3.31 -11.85
C SER A 27 6.35 2.05 -12.69
N HIS A 28 6.48 0.87 -12.07
CA HIS A 28 6.30 -0.42 -12.73
C HIS A 28 4.88 -0.99 -12.56
N ILE A 29 4.03 -0.35 -11.75
CA ILE A 29 2.63 -0.75 -11.56
C ILE A 29 1.82 -0.40 -12.81
N ASP A 30 0.99 -1.34 -13.27
CA ASP A 30 0.02 -1.09 -14.33
C ASP A 30 -1.27 -0.51 -13.73
N LEU A 31 -1.23 0.79 -13.39
CA LEU A 31 -2.31 1.51 -12.68
C LEU A 31 -3.68 1.40 -13.38
N GLN A 32 -3.73 1.22 -14.70
CA GLN A 32 -4.98 1.06 -15.45
C GLN A 32 -5.66 -0.29 -15.22
N LYS A 33 -4.93 -1.29 -14.73
CA LYS A 33 -5.42 -2.64 -14.46
C LYS A 33 -5.44 -2.96 -12.96
N VAL A 34 -5.13 -1.97 -12.11
CA VAL A 34 -5.28 -2.13 -10.67
C VAL A 34 -6.77 -2.28 -10.38
N ILE A 35 -7.12 -3.34 -9.67
CA ILE A 35 -8.47 -3.58 -9.19
C ILE A 35 -8.43 -3.49 -7.68
N VAL A 36 -9.34 -2.71 -7.12
CA VAL A 36 -9.51 -2.58 -5.67
C VAL A 36 -10.92 -2.98 -5.34
N LEU A 37 -11.08 -3.91 -4.39
CA LEU A 37 -12.40 -4.34 -3.91
C LEU A 37 -12.67 -3.74 -2.54
N ASN A 38 -13.95 -3.48 -2.29
CA ASN A 38 -14.47 -2.89 -1.05
C ASN A 38 -14.01 -1.44 -0.78
N GLU A 39 -13.64 -0.69 -1.82
CA GLU A 39 -13.40 0.74 -1.68
C GLU A 39 -14.72 1.52 -1.57
N ALA A 40 -14.82 2.46 -0.62
CA ALA A 40 -15.98 3.33 -0.44
C ALA A 40 -16.20 4.29 -1.63
N VAL A 41 -15.09 4.65 -2.30
CA VAL A 41 -15.12 5.50 -3.50
C VAL A 41 -14.43 4.74 -4.61
N GLU A 42 -15.18 4.45 -5.69
CA GLU A 42 -14.67 3.72 -6.84
C GLU A 42 -13.43 4.40 -7.45
N GLY A 43 -12.38 3.60 -7.68
CA GLY A 43 -11.10 4.05 -8.21
C GLY A 43 -10.26 4.92 -7.26
N SER A 44 -10.62 5.02 -5.98
CA SER A 44 -9.80 5.72 -4.99
C SER A 44 -8.54 4.93 -4.64
N GLY A 45 -8.64 3.60 -4.53
CA GLY A 45 -7.54 2.73 -4.15
C GLY A 45 -6.40 2.72 -5.18
N ALA A 46 -6.69 2.89 -6.48
CA ALA A 46 -5.64 3.03 -7.49
C ALA A 46 -4.84 4.34 -7.37
N LYS A 47 -5.43 5.40 -6.80
CA LYS A 47 -4.81 6.73 -6.69
C LYS A 47 -3.78 6.82 -5.56
N ILE A 48 -3.82 5.88 -4.59
CA ILE A 48 -2.89 5.89 -3.44
C ILE A 48 -1.46 5.50 -3.83
N PHE A 49 -1.27 4.91 -5.02
CA PHE A 49 0.04 4.59 -5.59
C PHE A 49 0.75 5.85 -6.10
N LYS A 50 1.21 6.66 -5.16
CA LYS A 50 1.77 8.01 -5.38
C LYS A 50 3.24 7.98 -5.76
N LYS A 51 3.67 9.02 -6.47
CA LYS A 51 5.09 9.30 -6.67
C LYS A 51 5.76 9.56 -5.32
N TRP A 52 7.08 9.38 -5.28
CA TRP A 52 7.84 9.50 -4.04
C TRP A 52 7.73 10.90 -3.42
N GLU A 53 7.65 11.93 -4.25
CA GLU A 53 7.51 13.33 -3.85
C GLU A 53 6.16 13.57 -3.15
N ASP A 54 5.09 12.93 -3.63
CA ASP A 54 3.72 13.10 -3.15
C ASP A 54 3.35 12.13 -2.02
N ARG A 55 4.31 11.32 -1.53
CA ARG A 55 4.05 10.25 -0.54
C ARG A 55 3.44 10.74 0.78
N LEU A 56 3.65 12.02 1.11
CA LEU A 56 3.14 12.64 2.34
C LEU A 56 1.80 13.36 2.15
N ASP A 57 1.29 13.43 0.92
CA ASP A 57 -0.01 14.04 0.64
C ASP A 57 -1.13 13.17 1.21
N ARG A 58 -1.82 13.65 2.24
CA ARG A 58 -2.93 12.93 2.89
C ARG A 58 -4.29 13.19 2.24
N THR A 59 -4.38 14.08 1.26
CA THR A 59 -5.64 14.38 0.57
C THR A 59 -6.10 13.24 -0.33
N ILE A 60 -5.16 12.41 -0.79
CA ILE A 60 -5.42 11.22 -1.59
C ILE A 60 -5.34 9.99 -0.68
N TYR A 61 -6.48 9.34 -0.44
CA TYR A 61 -6.58 8.16 0.40
C TYR A 61 -7.63 7.19 -0.16
N VAL A 62 -7.69 6.01 0.44
CA VAL A 62 -8.70 4.99 0.21
C VAL A 62 -9.33 4.65 1.56
N ALA A 63 -10.64 4.50 1.58
CA ALA A 63 -11.40 4.02 2.72
C ALA A 63 -12.18 2.78 2.29
N SER A 64 -12.40 1.85 3.22
CA SER A 64 -13.30 0.73 2.99
C SER A 64 -14.76 1.16 3.16
N ASP A 65 -15.67 0.49 2.45
CA ASP A 65 -17.09 0.86 2.44
C ASP A 65 -17.87 0.22 3.59
N LEU A 66 -17.87 -1.11 3.64
CA LEU A 66 -18.77 -1.88 4.51
C LEU A 66 -18.06 -2.55 5.70
N ASP A 67 -16.88 -3.09 5.46
CA ASP A 67 -16.07 -3.77 6.47
C ASP A 67 -14.65 -3.16 6.51
N GLU A 68 -13.78 -3.69 7.37
CA GLU A 68 -12.41 -3.18 7.55
C GLU A 68 -11.41 -3.71 6.50
N GLU A 69 -11.84 -4.57 5.56
CA GLU A 69 -10.96 -5.26 4.65
C GLU A 69 -10.90 -4.57 3.28
N LEU A 70 -9.69 -4.32 2.77
CA LEU A 70 -9.48 -3.87 1.39
C LEU A 70 -8.65 -4.89 0.63
N LEU A 71 -9.10 -5.26 -0.57
CA LEU A 71 -8.36 -6.16 -1.44
C LEU A 71 -7.79 -5.40 -2.64
N PHE A 72 -6.46 -5.44 -2.77
CA PHE A 72 -5.74 -4.86 -3.90
C PHE A 72 -5.23 -5.97 -4.82
N ASN A 73 -5.62 -5.92 -6.08
CA ASN A 73 -4.97 -6.65 -7.16
C ASN A 73 -4.09 -5.68 -7.95
N VAL A 74 -2.77 -5.83 -7.81
CA VAL A 74 -1.77 -4.89 -8.33
C VAL A 74 -0.92 -5.59 -9.40
N PRO A 75 -1.29 -5.46 -10.69
CA PRO A 75 -0.47 -5.97 -11.79
C PRO A 75 0.74 -5.07 -12.04
N PHE A 76 1.84 -5.67 -12.50
CA PHE A 76 3.07 -4.98 -12.90
C PHE A 76 3.30 -5.09 -14.41
N LYS A 77 3.93 -4.07 -15.01
CA LYS A 77 4.27 -4.02 -16.45
C LYS A 77 5.48 -4.88 -16.85
N GLY A 78 5.85 -5.85 -16.01
CA GLY A 78 6.99 -6.74 -16.22
C GLY A 78 7.31 -7.55 -14.97
N HIS A 79 8.36 -8.36 -15.06
CA HIS A 79 8.85 -9.12 -13.91
C HIS A 79 9.50 -8.19 -12.89
N VAL A 80 8.97 -8.16 -11.68
CA VAL A 80 9.51 -7.35 -10.57
C VAL A 80 9.79 -8.23 -9.36
N LYS A 81 10.75 -7.81 -8.54
CA LYS A 81 10.97 -8.37 -7.19
C LYS A 81 10.58 -7.31 -6.17
N ILE A 82 9.49 -7.57 -5.44
CA ILE A 82 9.10 -6.72 -4.31
C ILE A 82 10.13 -6.91 -3.19
N THR A 83 10.81 -5.83 -2.81
CA THR A 83 11.81 -5.83 -1.71
C THR A 83 11.32 -5.16 -0.44
N GLY A 84 10.22 -4.41 -0.51
CA GLY A 84 9.63 -3.73 0.63
C GLY A 84 8.26 -3.18 0.27
N LEU A 85 7.44 -2.98 1.31
CA LEU A 85 6.13 -2.37 1.24
C LEU A 85 6.07 -1.29 2.32
N VAL A 86 5.60 -0.10 1.95
CA VAL A 86 5.35 0.99 2.88
C VAL A 86 3.86 1.26 2.87
N LEU A 87 3.27 1.27 4.06
CA LEU A 87 1.87 1.64 4.26
C LEU A 87 1.81 2.82 5.20
N SER A 88 0.94 3.76 4.86
CA SER A 88 0.72 4.97 5.65
C SER A 88 -0.78 5.09 5.90
N GLY A 89 -1.14 5.22 7.16
CA GLY A 89 -2.50 5.45 7.61
C GLY A 89 -2.50 6.44 8.78
N ASP A 90 -3.70 6.81 9.22
CA ASP A 90 -3.85 7.74 10.33
C ASP A 90 -3.73 7.06 11.70
N LEU A 91 -3.44 7.87 12.71
CA LEU A 91 -3.24 7.44 14.10
C LEU A 91 -4.55 7.27 14.87
N ASP A 92 -5.69 7.34 14.18
CA ASP A 92 -7.04 7.26 14.74
C ASP A 92 -7.61 5.82 14.78
N GLY A 93 -6.80 4.83 14.41
CA GLY A 93 -7.20 3.42 14.37
C GLY A 93 -7.85 2.99 13.06
N THR A 94 -7.89 3.86 12.05
CA THR A 94 -8.39 3.52 10.70
C THR A 94 -7.34 2.87 9.79
N HIS A 95 -6.13 2.63 10.32
CA HIS A 95 -5.06 1.98 9.59
C HIS A 95 -5.17 0.44 9.65
N PRO A 96 -4.69 -0.27 8.62
CA PRO A 96 -4.71 -1.73 8.63
C PRO A 96 -3.81 -2.29 9.73
N SER A 97 -4.35 -3.19 10.56
CA SER A 97 -3.60 -3.91 11.60
C SER A 97 -2.85 -5.13 11.07
N HIS A 98 -3.27 -5.64 9.91
CA HIS A 98 -2.71 -6.85 9.30
C HIS A 98 -2.70 -6.75 7.77
N ILE A 99 -1.63 -7.26 7.14
CA ILE A 99 -1.49 -7.29 5.68
C ILE A 99 -1.12 -8.71 5.27
N ARG A 100 -1.78 -9.20 4.22
CA ARG A 100 -1.45 -10.47 3.58
C ARG A 100 -1.07 -10.21 2.13
N LEU A 101 0.11 -10.66 1.74
CA LEU A 101 0.62 -10.54 0.38
C LEU A 101 0.53 -11.90 -0.32
N TYR A 102 -0.08 -11.92 -1.50
CA TYR A 102 -0.18 -13.09 -2.36
C TYR A 102 0.46 -12.74 -3.70
N LYS A 103 1.42 -13.55 -4.15
CA LYS A 103 2.03 -13.44 -5.47
C LYS A 103 1.48 -14.53 -6.39
N ASP A 104 1.47 -14.26 -7.68
CA ASP A 104 1.13 -15.24 -8.73
C ASP A 104 -0.25 -15.90 -8.56
N ARG A 105 -1.22 -15.17 -7.99
CA ARG A 105 -2.62 -15.64 -7.95
C ARG A 105 -3.29 -15.38 -9.31
N PRO A 106 -4.03 -16.36 -9.86
CA PRO A 106 -4.94 -16.08 -10.95
C PRO A 106 -6.03 -15.12 -10.46
N SER A 107 -6.34 -14.12 -11.29
CA SER A 107 -7.44 -13.17 -11.09
C SER A 107 -8.79 -13.85 -11.28
#